data_AF-A0A6V7HUV4-F1
#
_entry.id   AF-A0A6V7HUV4-F1
#
_cell.length_a   1.000
_cell.length_b   1.000
_cell.length_c   1.000
_cell.angle_alpha   90.00
_cell.angle_beta   90.00
_cell.angle_gamma   90.00
#
_symmetry.space_group_name_H-M   'P 1'
#
loop_
_entity.id
_entity.type
_entity.pdbx_description
1 polymer ?
#
loop_
_entity_poly.entity_id
_entity_poly.type
_entity_poly.pdbx_seq_one_letter_code
_entity_poly.pdbx_strand_id
1 'polypeptide(L)'
;WMENKVSTKTHGAFSFQNAFFYLQWKDDPWVAASKTQSEAGLITLRKTRRRSKLHPHKQRSKYICKPRDVVEAGNHFVWEFITGRSTLNVPADAAILHHYRVCEFGGDDCVEAPSVIDRTAYKYREKLSDVVDKAWQDIGKHCYLPELDPIPLLSSLVPSSPDRIPTR
;
A
#
# COMPACT_ATOMS: atom_id res chain seq x y z
N TRP A 1 5.15 -17.75 -9.60
CA TRP A 1 6.33 -16.90 -9.28
C TRP A 1 7.27 -17.51 -8.24
N MET A 2 6.80 -18.09 -7.11
CA MET A 2 7.68 -18.82 -6.17
C MET A 2 8.22 -20.17 -6.68
N GLU A 3 8.00 -20.53 -7.94
CA GLU A 3 8.51 -21.76 -8.56
C GLU A 3 9.99 -21.65 -8.96
N ASN A 4 10.50 -20.42 -9.17
CA ASN A 4 11.93 -20.17 -9.32
C ASN A 4 12.51 -19.73 -7.97
N LYS A 5 13.35 -20.57 -7.35
CA LYS A 5 14.05 -20.24 -6.10
C LYS A 5 14.85 -18.95 -6.30
N VAL A 6 14.32 -17.84 -5.77
CA VAL A 6 15.07 -16.58 -5.64
C VAL A 6 16.28 -16.84 -4.75
N SER A 7 17.49 -16.85 -5.34
CA SER A 7 18.71 -17.06 -4.58
C SER A 7 18.93 -15.89 -3.61
N THR A 8 18.76 -16.13 -2.31
CA THR A 8 19.06 -15.11 -1.30
C THR A 8 20.55 -14.84 -1.17
N LYS A 9 21.43 -15.66 -1.78
CA LYS A 9 22.89 -15.49 -1.70
C LYS A 9 23.42 -14.39 -2.61
N THR A 10 22.79 -14.12 -3.75
CA THR A 10 23.30 -13.12 -4.72
C THR A 10 22.64 -11.76 -4.58
N HIS A 11 21.53 -11.66 -3.85
CA HIS A 11 20.76 -10.43 -3.72
C HIS A 11 20.99 -9.77 -2.36
N GLY A 12 21.56 -8.56 -2.40
CA GLY A 12 21.76 -7.68 -1.25
C GLY A 12 20.59 -6.72 -1.03
N ALA A 13 19.70 -6.55 -2.00
CA ALA A 13 18.49 -5.74 -1.86
C ALA A 13 17.31 -6.26 -2.68
N PHE A 14 16.11 -5.84 -2.29
CA PHE A 14 14.83 -6.13 -2.93
C PHE A 14 14.15 -4.81 -3.26
N SER A 15 14.00 -4.49 -4.55
CA SER A 15 13.35 -3.26 -5.02
C SER A 15 11.88 -3.52 -5.33
N PHE A 16 11.01 -2.64 -4.88
CA PHE A 16 9.56 -2.72 -5.09
C PHE A 16 9.09 -1.54 -5.94
N GLN A 17 8.26 -1.82 -6.95
CA GLN A 17 7.64 -0.78 -7.75
C GLN A 17 6.65 0.04 -6.92
N ASN A 18 6.63 1.34 -7.17
CA ASN A 18 5.72 2.25 -6.49
C ASN A 18 4.35 2.27 -7.20
N ALA A 19 3.28 2.15 -6.42
CA ALA A 19 1.91 2.35 -6.83
C ALA A 19 1.33 3.57 -6.12
N PHE A 20 0.93 4.59 -6.87
CA PHE A 20 0.23 5.74 -6.29
C PHE A 20 -1.23 5.42 -5.99
N PHE A 21 -1.61 5.65 -4.75
CA PHE A 21 -2.98 5.67 -4.25
C PHE A 21 -3.32 7.12 -3.91
N TYR A 22 -3.93 7.84 -4.85
CA TYR A 22 -4.23 9.25 -4.61
C TYR A 22 -5.38 9.42 -3.63
N LEU A 23 -5.23 10.34 -2.68
CA LEU A 23 -6.21 10.58 -1.63
C LEU A 23 -7.51 11.21 -2.16
N GLN A 24 -7.45 11.88 -3.31
CA GLN A 24 -8.62 12.49 -3.96
C GLN A 24 -9.54 11.49 -4.65
N TRP A 25 -9.08 10.27 -4.92
CA TRP A 25 -10.03 9.22 -5.29
C TRP A 25 -11.00 8.95 -4.15
N LYS A 26 -12.25 8.67 -4.53
CA LYS A 26 -13.30 8.26 -3.60
C LYS A 26 -12.85 7.03 -2.81
N ASP A 27 -13.30 6.98 -1.57
CA ASP A 27 -13.09 5.83 -0.71
C ASP A 27 -13.68 4.56 -1.32
N ASP A 28 -13.10 3.43 -0.97
CA ASP A 28 -13.67 2.13 -1.28
C ASP A 28 -15.04 2.02 -0.63
N PRO A 29 -16.11 1.69 -1.38
CA PRO A 29 -17.43 1.58 -0.78
C PRO A 29 -17.53 0.48 0.29
N TRP A 30 -16.60 -0.48 0.33
CA TRP A 30 -16.54 -1.52 1.37
C TRP A 30 -16.15 -1.02 2.76
N VAL A 31 -15.71 0.22 2.89
CA VAL A 31 -15.48 0.87 4.19
C VAL A 31 -16.78 0.93 5.01
N ALA A 32 -17.93 1.06 4.36
CA ALA A 32 -19.22 1.01 5.04
C ALA A 32 -19.56 -0.37 5.64
N ALA A 33 -18.83 -1.42 5.26
CA ALA A 33 -18.95 -2.76 5.82
C ALA A 33 -17.94 -3.01 6.96
N SER A 34 -17.23 -1.98 7.43
CA SER A 34 -16.29 -2.09 8.56
C SER A 34 -17.01 -2.41 9.87
N LYS A 35 -16.34 -3.20 10.72
CA LYS A 35 -16.90 -3.62 12.03
C LYS A 35 -16.68 -2.58 13.11
N THR A 36 -15.61 -1.79 12.98
CA THR A 36 -15.22 -0.74 13.96
C THR A 36 -14.85 0.55 13.24
N GLN A 37 -14.87 1.67 13.98
CA GLN A 37 -14.40 2.98 13.46
C GLN A 37 -12.90 2.95 13.15
N SER A 38 -12.11 2.24 13.96
CA SER A 38 -10.67 2.04 13.74
C SER A 38 -10.40 1.35 12.40
N GLU A 39 -11.18 0.32 12.08
CA GLU A 39 -11.11 -0.37 10.79
C GLU A 39 -11.47 0.56 9.63
N ALA A 40 -12.58 1.29 9.75
CA ALA A 40 -13.03 2.24 8.72
C ALA A 40 -12.00 3.36 8.47
N GLY A 41 -11.24 3.74 9.50
CA GLY A 41 -10.17 4.73 9.43
C GLY A 41 -8.88 4.23 8.77
N LEU A 42 -8.68 2.92 8.59
CA LEU A 42 -7.47 2.38 7.99
C LEU A 42 -7.36 2.78 6.53
N ILE A 43 -6.40 3.66 6.22
CA ILE A 43 -6.16 4.14 4.85
C ILE A 43 -5.93 3.01 3.84
N THR A 44 -5.34 1.90 4.29
CA THR A 44 -5.06 0.71 3.47
C THR A 44 -6.32 -0.07 3.10
N LEU A 45 -7.40 0.08 3.87
CA LEU A 45 -8.71 -0.50 3.58
C LEU A 45 -9.65 0.51 2.92
N ARG A 46 -9.45 1.80 3.20
CA ARG A 46 -10.28 2.91 2.72
C ARG A 46 -9.88 3.43 1.34
N LYS A 47 -8.59 3.58 1.06
CA LYS A 47 -8.08 4.05 -0.24
C LYS A 47 -7.51 2.87 -1.02
N THR A 48 -8.36 2.19 -1.79
CA THR A 48 -7.97 0.98 -2.54
C THR A 48 -7.72 1.24 -4.02
N ARG A 49 -8.05 2.44 -4.52
CA ARG A 49 -7.79 2.80 -5.91
C ARG A 49 -6.35 3.25 -6.08
N ARG A 50 -5.68 2.70 -7.10
CA ARG A 50 -4.33 3.11 -7.50
C ARG A 50 -4.22 3.40 -8.98
N ARG A 51 -3.16 4.10 -9.39
CA ARG A 51 -2.79 4.22 -10.81
C ARG A 51 -2.58 2.82 -11.41
N SER A 52 -3.09 2.61 -12.62
CA SER A 52 -2.90 1.33 -13.33
C SER A 52 -1.43 1.09 -13.64
N LYS A 53 -0.75 2.14 -14.12
CA LYS A 53 0.69 2.12 -14.42
C LYS A 53 1.51 2.27 -13.14
N LEU A 54 2.36 1.29 -12.88
CA LEU A 54 3.34 1.32 -11.80
C LEU A 54 4.59 2.12 -12.22
N HIS A 55 5.27 2.71 -11.25
CA HIS A 55 6.57 3.32 -11.52
C HIS A 55 7.62 2.23 -11.81
N PRO A 56 8.48 2.42 -12.82
CA PRO A 56 9.62 1.55 -13.07
C PRO A 56 10.52 1.40 -11.84
N HIS A 57 11.24 0.28 -11.75
CA HIS A 57 12.31 0.16 -10.76
C HIS A 57 13.32 1.29 -10.89
N LYS A 58 13.93 1.69 -9.76
CA LYS A 58 14.85 2.83 -9.61
C LYS A 58 14.22 4.21 -9.79
N GLN A 59 12.95 4.29 -10.21
CA GLN A 59 12.20 5.55 -10.30
C GLN A 59 11.12 5.56 -9.23
N ARG A 60 11.25 6.40 -8.20
CA ARG A 60 10.30 6.46 -7.06
C ARG A 60 10.12 5.16 -6.28
N SER A 61 10.84 4.09 -6.63
CA SER A 61 10.88 2.83 -5.90
C SER A 61 11.38 3.01 -4.48
N LYS A 62 11.06 2.02 -3.64
CA LYS A 62 11.73 1.80 -2.36
C LYS A 62 12.27 0.38 -2.35
N TYR A 63 13.24 0.14 -1.49
CA TYR A 63 13.88 -1.16 -1.38
C TYR A 63 14.12 -1.51 0.08
N ILE A 64 14.20 -2.81 0.33
CA ILE A 64 14.73 -3.36 1.58
C ILE A 64 16.09 -3.92 1.23
N CYS A 65 17.12 -3.56 1.99
CA CYS A 65 18.48 -4.08 1.79
C CYS A 65 19.01 -4.81 3.01
N LYS A 66 19.97 -5.69 2.77
CA LYS A 66 20.81 -6.30 3.80
C LYS A 66 22.00 -5.38 4.02
N PRO A 67 22.12 -4.72 5.19
CA PRO A 67 23.18 -3.74 5.40
C PRO A 67 24.59 -4.31 5.15
N ARG A 68 24.82 -5.59 5.49
CA ARG A 68 26.11 -6.27 5.28
C ARG A 68 26.50 -6.49 3.83
N ASP A 69 25.59 -6.32 2.88
CA ASP A 69 25.85 -6.51 1.45
C ASP A 69 25.89 -5.17 0.69
N VAL A 70 25.65 -4.04 1.37
CA VAL A 70 25.52 -2.70 0.79
C VAL A 70 26.68 -1.82 1.23
N VAL A 71 27.30 -1.13 0.27
CA VAL A 71 28.31 -0.10 0.52
C VAL A 71 27.65 1.26 0.57
N GLU A 72 26.79 1.58 -0.40
CA GLU A 72 26.12 2.88 -0.48
C GLU A 72 24.62 2.74 -0.79
N ALA A 73 23.79 3.22 0.13
CA ALA A 73 22.35 3.30 -0.02
C ALA A 73 21.94 4.57 -0.77
N GLY A 74 21.12 4.45 -1.82
CA GLY A 74 20.53 5.59 -2.53
C GLY A 74 19.06 5.81 -2.20
N ASN A 75 18.47 6.89 -2.75
CA ASN A 75 17.08 7.24 -2.47
C ASN A 75 16.04 6.22 -3.00
N HIS A 76 16.27 5.68 -4.20
CA HIS A 76 15.34 4.74 -4.86
C HIS A 76 15.92 3.35 -5.12
N PHE A 77 17.24 3.20 -5.00
CA PHE A 77 17.97 1.98 -5.23
C PHE A 77 19.31 2.06 -4.50
N VAL A 78 19.93 0.91 -4.22
CA VAL A 78 21.30 0.84 -3.69
C VAL A 78 22.27 1.28 -4.79
N TRP A 79 23.14 2.23 -4.49
CA TRP A 79 24.14 2.74 -5.42
C TRP A 79 25.30 1.77 -5.57
N GLU A 80 25.79 1.23 -4.46
CA GLU A 80 26.93 0.32 -4.44
C GLU A 80 26.71 -0.87 -3.50
N PHE A 81 27.11 -2.05 -3.97
CA PHE A 81 27.07 -3.31 -3.26
C PHE A 81 28.48 -3.87 -3.06
N ILE A 82 28.65 -4.74 -2.06
CA ILE A 82 29.83 -5.60 -2.00
C ILE A 82 29.88 -6.49 -3.25
N THR A 83 31.08 -6.82 -3.74
CA THR A 83 31.29 -7.63 -4.94
C THR A 83 30.43 -8.91 -4.94
N GLY A 84 29.77 -9.18 -6.07
CA GLY A 84 28.91 -10.36 -6.24
C GLY A 84 27.50 -10.22 -5.65
N ARG A 85 27.13 -9.02 -5.18
CA ARG A 85 25.77 -8.72 -4.71
C ARG A 85 25.06 -7.76 -5.67
N SER A 86 23.74 -7.90 -5.75
CA SER A 86 22.91 -7.06 -6.61
C SER A 86 21.52 -6.81 -6.00
N THR A 87 20.73 -5.98 -6.69
CA THR A 87 19.31 -5.79 -6.39
C THR A 87 18.46 -6.81 -7.14
N LEU A 88 17.53 -7.46 -6.44
CA LEU A 88 16.41 -8.15 -7.06
C LEU A 88 15.27 -7.15 -7.31
N ASN A 89 14.83 -7.04 -8.55
CA ASN A 89 13.59 -6.36 -8.88
C ASN A 89 12.41 -7.30 -8.56
N VAL A 90 11.66 -6.97 -7.52
CA VAL A 90 10.49 -7.75 -7.11
C VAL A 90 9.38 -7.51 -8.14
N PRO A 91 8.83 -8.57 -8.76
CA PRO A 91 7.81 -8.41 -9.78
C PRO A 91 6.49 -7.92 -9.15
N ALA A 92 5.68 -7.20 -9.92
CA ALA A 92 4.48 -6.55 -9.40
C ALA A 92 3.37 -7.51 -8.95
N ASP A 93 3.34 -8.73 -9.49
CA ASP A 93 2.43 -9.80 -9.06
C ASP A 93 2.80 -10.39 -7.69
N ALA A 94 4.07 -10.20 -7.28
CA ALA A 94 4.56 -10.58 -5.97
C ALA A 94 4.26 -9.53 -4.90
N ALA A 95 4.68 -8.30 -5.15
CA ALA A 95 4.53 -7.20 -4.23
C ALA A 95 4.71 -5.84 -4.92
N ILE A 96 3.94 -4.86 -4.46
CA ILE A 96 4.06 -3.45 -4.82
C ILE A 96 4.15 -2.61 -3.55
N LEU A 97 4.69 -1.40 -3.68
CA LEU A 97 4.72 -0.43 -2.60
C LEU A 97 3.52 0.52 -2.72
N HIS A 98 2.64 0.50 -1.72
CA HIS A 98 1.54 1.45 -1.62
C HIS A 98 2.08 2.83 -1.24
N HIS A 99 1.81 3.84 -2.07
CA HIS A 99 2.19 5.22 -1.82
C HIS A 99 0.94 6.11 -1.85
N TYR A 100 0.40 6.33 -0.65
CA TYR A 100 -0.72 7.21 -0.40
C TYR A 100 -0.28 8.66 -0.46
N ARG A 101 -0.88 9.47 -1.34
CA ARG A 101 -0.48 10.86 -1.52
C ARG A 101 -1.57 11.72 -2.13
N VAL A 102 -1.48 13.03 -1.93
CA VAL A 102 -2.25 13.98 -2.76
C VAL A 102 -1.70 14.01 -4.19
N CYS A 103 -2.55 14.32 -5.17
CA CYS A 103 -2.14 14.56 -6.55
C CYS A 103 -0.89 15.44 -6.66
N GLU A 104 -0.02 15.13 -7.61
CA GLU A 104 1.13 15.98 -7.89
C GLU A 104 0.71 17.38 -8.33
N PHE A 105 1.54 18.36 -7.97
CA PHE A 105 1.43 19.74 -8.47
C PHE A 105 0.16 20.51 -8.04
N GLY A 106 -0.61 20.00 -7.06
CA GLY A 106 -1.63 20.78 -6.35
C GLY A 106 -2.98 20.93 -7.05
N GLY A 107 -3.28 20.11 -8.06
CA GLY A 107 -4.61 19.99 -8.69
C GLY A 107 -5.23 18.60 -8.50
N ASP A 108 -6.26 18.27 -9.30
CA ASP A 108 -6.96 16.97 -9.22
C ASP A 108 -6.86 16.12 -10.50
N ASP A 109 -6.14 16.57 -11.53
CA ASP A 109 -5.99 15.86 -12.81
C ASP A 109 -5.44 14.44 -12.68
N CYS A 110 -4.78 14.14 -11.56
CA CYS A 110 -4.25 12.82 -11.30
C CYS A 110 -5.35 11.75 -11.18
N VAL A 111 -6.58 12.14 -10.81
CA VAL A 111 -7.71 11.20 -10.66
C VAL A 111 -8.36 10.80 -11.98
N GLU A 112 -8.17 11.59 -13.04
CA GLU A 112 -8.70 11.33 -14.40
C GLU A 112 -7.89 10.25 -15.13
N ALA A 113 -6.69 9.98 -14.63
CA ALA A 113 -5.78 9.10 -15.29
C ALA A 113 -6.11 7.61 -14.99
N PRO A 114 -5.74 6.65 -15.87
CA PRO A 114 -6.16 5.26 -15.73
C PRO A 114 -5.83 4.66 -14.36
N SER A 115 -6.83 4.01 -13.77
CA SER A 115 -6.77 3.48 -12.40
C SER A 115 -7.33 2.06 -12.30
N VAL A 116 -6.96 1.36 -11.23
CA VAL A 116 -7.56 0.07 -10.87
C VAL A 116 -7.90 0.06 -9.40
N ILE A 117 -8.90 -0.74 -9.04
CA ILE A 117 -9.20 -1.03 -7.65
C ILE A 117 -8.29 -2.18 -7.22
N ASP A 118 -7.47 -1.94 -6.21
CA ASP A 118 -6.54 -2.89 -5.64
C ASP A 118 -6.88 -3.14 -4.17
N ARG A 119 -7.60 -4.24 -3.94
CA ARG A 119 -7.99 -4.72 -2.60
C ARG A 119 -7.02 -5.74 -2.03
N THR A 120 -5.80 -5.86 -2.56
CA THR A 120 -4.85 -6.89 -2.09
C THR A 120 -4.56 -6.79 -0.59
N ALA A 121 -4.62 -5.59 -0.01
CA ALA A 121 -4.46 -5.36 1.43
C ALA A 121 -5.60 -5.95 2.29
N TYR A 122 -6.78 -6.23 1.72
CA TYR A 122 -7.93 -6.76 2.45
C TYR A 122 -7.66 -8.16 3.02
N LYS A 123 -6.71 -8.91 2.45
CA LYS A 123 -6.27 -10.20 3.03
C LYS A 123 -5.70 -10.07 4.45
N TYR A 124 -5.32 -8.85 4.85
CA TYR A 124 -4.86 -8.54 6.20
C TYR A 124 -5.90 -7.79 7.04
N ARG A 125 -7.10 -7.55 6.51
CA ARG A 125 -8.15 -6.71 7.12
C ARG A 125 -8.41 -7.05 8.58
N GLU A 126 -8.77 -8.30 8.86
CA GLU A 126 -9.16 -8.73 10.20
C GLU A 126 -8.00 -8.57 11.20
N LYS A 127 -6.85 -9.18 10.90
CA LYS A 127 -5.67 -9.11 11.77
C LYS A 127 -5.16 -7.68 11.97
N LEU A 128 -5.15 -6.85 10.91
CA LEU A 128 -4.70 -5.48 11.00
C LEU A 128 -5.65 -4.63 11.84
N SER A 129 -6.96 -4.79 11.62
CA SER A 129 -8.00 -4.12 12.40
C SER A 129 -7.89 -4.45 13.88
N ASP A 130 -7.80 -5.73 14.23
CA ASP A 130 -7.74 -6.17 15.63
C ASP A 130 -6.51 -5.60 16.36
N VAL A 131 -5.34 -5.62 15.69
CA VAL A 131 -4.09 -5.11 16.28
C VAL A 131 -4.12 -3.59 16.43
N VAL A 132 -4.64 -2.88 15.43
CA VAL A 132 -4.74 -1.41 15.50
C VAL A 132 -5.77 -0.98 16.54
N ASP A 133 -6.91 -1.65 16.63
CA ASP A 133 -7.94 -1.35 17.62
C ASP A 133 -7.42 -1.53 19.04
N LYS A 134 -6.72 -2.64 19.29
CA LYS A 134 -6.05 -2.87 20.57
C LYS A 134 -5.02 -1.78 20.88
N ALA A 135 -4.17 -1.43 19.92
CA ALA A 135 -3.16 -0.39 20.10
C ALA A 135 -3.80 0.97 20.39
N TRP A 136 -4.89 1.30 19.70
CA TRP A 136 -5.64 2.55 19.91
C TRP A 136 -6.21 2.62 21.33
N GLN A 137 -6.86 1.54 21.80
CA GLN A 137 -7.40 1.45 23.16
C GLN A 137 -6.30 1.53 24.22
N ASP A 138 -5.17 0.85 24.01
CA ASP A 138 -4.05 0.84 24.95
C ASP A 138 -3.41 2.23 25.07
N ILE A 139 -3.21 2.93 23.95
CA ILE A 139 -2.72 4.32 23.95
C ILE A 139 -3.75 5.26 24.60
N GLY A 140 -5.05 5.05 24.36
CA GLY A 140 -6.14 5.85 24.91
C GLY A 140 -6.26 5.81 26.44
N LYS A 141 -5.67 4.81 27.11
CA LYS A 141 -5.56 4.77 28.58
C LYS A 141 -4.60 5.81 29.15
N HIS A 142 -3.65 6.28 28.32
CA HIS A 142 -2.55 7.14 28.75
C HIS A 142 -2.54 8.50 28.04
N CYS A 143 -3.20 8.60 26.89
CA CYS A 143 -3.24 9.79 26.06
C CYS A 143 -4.68 10.19 25.76
N TYR A 144 -4.94 11.49 25.67
CA TYR A 144 -6.18 11.99 25.09
C TYR A 144 -6.13 11.80 23.57
N LEU A 145 -6.90 10.83 23.07
CA LEU A 145 -7.01 10.55 21.65
C LEU A 145 -8.23 11.27 21.05
N PRO A 146 -8.15 11.73 19.80
CA PRO A 146 -9.31 12.30 19.12
C PRO A 146 -10.38 11.24 18.91
N GLU A 147 -11.64 11.67 18.83
CA GLU A 147 -12.72 10.77 18.38
C GLU A 147 -12.50 10.36 16.93
N LEU A 148 -12.76 9.09 16.65
CA LEU A 148 -12.66 8.55 15.30
C LEU A 148 -13.91 8.92 14.49
N ASP A 149 -13.72 9.16 13.20
CA ASP A 149 -14.82 9.38 12.27
C ASP A 149 -15.82 8.21 12.34
N PRO A 150 -17.14 8.48 12.20
CA PRO A 150 -18.13 7.42 12.15
C PRO A 150 -17.94 6.56 10.90
N ILE A 151 -18.38 5.30 11.00
CA ILE A 151 -18.39 4.40 9.84
C ILE A 151 -19.34 4.99 8.80
N PRO A 152 -18.90 5.20 7.54
CA PRO A 152 -19.75 5.74 6.48
C PRO A 152 -20.99 4.87 6.25
N LEU A 153 -22.12 5.50 5.96
CA LEU A 153 -23.34 4.77 5.60
C LEU A 153 -23.15 4.05 4.26
N LEU A 154 -23.62 2.80 4.21
CA LEU A 154 -23.58 2.01 2.98
C LEU A 154 -24.51 2.65 1.95
N SER A 155 -23.93 3.19 0.87
CA SER A 155 -24.71 3.66 -0.26
C SER A 155 -25.44 2.48 -0.91
N SER A 156 -26.70 2.67 -1.31
CA SER A 156 -27.49 1.66 -2.05
C SER A 156 -26.90 1.27 -3.42
N LEU A 157 -25.84 1.94 -3.86
CA LEU A 157 -25.12 1.70 -5.11
C LEU A 157 -23.91 0.75 -4.96
N VAL A 158 -23.64 0.22 -3.77
CA VAL A 158 -22.51 -0.71 -3.54
C VAL A 158 -22.88 -2.13 -3.99
N PRO A 159 -22.14 -2.74 -4.93
CA PRO A 159 -22.43 -4.11 -5.37
C PRO A 159 -22.37 -5.10 -4.21
N SER A 160 -23.22 -6.13 -4.26
CA SER A 160 -23.35 -7.18 -3.23
C SER A 160 -22.08 -8.02 -3.00
N SER A 161 -21.01 -7.80 -3.77
CA SER A 161 -19.75 -8.52 -3.67
C SER A 161 -18.55 -7.61 -3.96
N PRO A 162 -17.43 -7.76 -3.21
CA PRO A 162 -16.21 -6.98 -3.40
C PRO A 162 -15.50 -7.29 -4.71
N ASP A 163 -15.92 -8.30 -5.47
CA ASP A 163 -15.25 -8.65 -6.73
C ASP A 163 -15.94 -8.04 -7.97
N ARG A 164 -17.03 -7.29 -7.79
CA ARG A 164 -17.90 -6.80 -8.90
C ARG A 164 -17.89 -5.29 -9.13
N ILE A 165 -16.89 -4.54 -8.65
CA ILE A 165 -16.77 -3.12 -9.03
C ILE A 165 -15.96 -3.02 -10.33
N PRO A 166 -16.53 -2.48 -11.42
CA PRO A 166 -15.81 -2.31 -12.67
C PRO A 166 -14.52 -1.49 -12.46
N THR A 167 -13.40 -2.07 -12.86
CA THR A 167 -12.16 -1.32 -13.09
C THR A 167 -12.35 -0.57 -14.40
N ARG A 168 -12.46 0.76 -14.34
CA ARG A 168 -12.45 1.62 -15.53
C ARG A 168 -11.02 2.04 -15.83
#